data_AF-A0A661FAU0-F1
#
_entry.id   AF-A0A661FAU0-F1
#
_cell.length_a   1.000
_cell.length_b   1.000
_cell.length_c   1.000
_cell.angle_alpha   90.00
_cell.angle_beta   90.00
_cell.angle_gamma   90.00
#
_symmetry.space_group_name_H-M   'P 1'
#
loop_
_entity.id
_entity.type
_entity.pdbx_description
1 polymer ?
#
loop_
_entity_poly.entity_id
_entity_poly.type
_entity_poly.pdbx_seq_one_letter_code
_entity_poly.pdbx_strand_id
1 'polypeptide(L)' 'MRLVAVRNELLRLLPSKPSIIEIANHWGLWHMSQFAADFRYFFGNLPSETPHSA' A
#
# COMPACT_ATOMS: atom_id res chain seq x y z
N MET A 1 10.15 9.98 1.18
CA MET A 1 9.04 9.45 2.00
C MET A 1 7.88 8.97 1.12
N ARG A 2 8.03 7.87 0.37
CA ARG A 2 6.96 7.36 -0.53
C ARG A 2 6.02 6.38 0.18
N LEU A 3 6.55 5.56 1.10
CA LEU A 3 5.80 4.54 1.83
C LEU A 3 4.71 5.11 2.75
N VAL A 4 4.97 6.25 3.40
CA VAL A 4 3.99 6.93 4.26
C VAL A 4 2.82 7.48 3.45
N ALA A 5 3.08 7.98 2.24
CA ALA A 5 2.04 8.48 1.35
C ALA A 5 1.14 7.34 0.85
N VAL A 6 1.75 6.22 0.45
CA VAL A 6 1.03 4.99 0.06
C VAL A 6 0.15 4.47 1.20
N ARG A 7 0.67 4.43 2.44
CA ARG A 7 -0.12 4.02 3.61
C ARG A 7 -1.31 4.95 3.87
N ASN A 8 -1.13 6.27 3.77
CA ASN A 8 -2.21 7.24 3.98
C ASN A 8 -3.25 7.19 2.86
N GLU A 9 -2.87 6.77 1.65
CA GLU A 9 -3.79 6.55 0.55
C GLU A 9 -4.59 5.26 0.75
N LEU A 10 -3.91 4.16 1.11
CA LEU A 10 -4.56 2.89 1.49
C LEU A 10 -5.58 3.06 2.61
N LEU A 11 -5.28 3.88 3.63
CA LEU A 11 -6.20 4.15 4.74
C LEU A 11 -7.38 5.06 4.39
N ARG A 12 -7.28 5.88 3.33
CA ARG A 12 -8.35 6.80 2.89
C ARG A 12 -9.27 6.18 1.85
N LEU A 13 -8.85 5.09 1.23
CA LEU A 13 -9.66 4.40 0.23
C LEU A 13 -10.72 3.57 0.95
N LEU A 14 -11.98 3.91 0.67
CA LEU A 14 -13.15 3.10 1.02
C LEU A 14 -12.97 1.66 0.50
N PRO A 15 -13.68 0.66 1.06
CA PRO A 15 -13.63 -0.74 0.61
C PRO A 15 -13.90 -0.97 -0.89
N SER A 16 -14.36 0.07 -1.62
CA SER A 16 -14.38 0.09 -3.08
C SER A 16 -13.02 0.47 -3.69
N LYS A 17 -12.09 -0.49 -3.62
CA LYS A 17 -11.17 -0.91 -4.68
C LYS A 17 -10.47 0.19 -5.50
N PRO A 18 -9.35 0.71 -5.01
CA PRO A 18 -8.15 0.55 -5.85
C PRO A 18 -7.38 -0.68 -5.40
N SER A 19 -6.98 -1.50 -6.36
CA SER A 19 -6.03 -2.57 -6.07
C SER A 19 -4.74 -1.95 -5.54
N ILE A 20 -4.13 -2.55 -4.52
CA ILE A 20 -2.80 -2.16 -4.02
C ILE A 20 -1.79 -2.01 -5.17
N ILE A 21 -1.99 -2.79 -6.23
CA ILE A 21 -1.22 -2.76 -7.49
C ILE A 21 -1.39 -1.41 -8.21
N GLU A 22 -2.60 -0.86 -8.28
CA GLU A 22 -2.87 0.44 -8.91
C GLU A 22 -2.23 1.58 -8.14
N ILE A 23 -2.31 1.56 -6.82
CA ILE A 23 -1.66 2.55 -5.95
C ILE A 23 -0.14 2.43 -6.09
N ALA A 24 0.42 1.22 -6.01
CA ALA A 24 1.85 1.01 -6.20
C ALA A 24 2.31 1.51 -7.59
N ASN A 25 1.58 1.20 -8.65
CA ASN A 25 1.86 1.69 -10.00
C ASN A 25 1.80 3.22 -10.10
N HIS A 26 0.82 3.86 -9.45
CA HIS A 26 0.70 5.32 -9.41
C HIS A 26 1.92 5.98 -8.75
N TRP A 27 2.50 5.33 -7.74
CA TRP A 27 3.72 5.79 -7.06
C TRP A 27 5.03 5.35 -7.73
N GLY A 28 4.96 4.68 -8.89
CA GLY A 28 6.12 4.20 -9.66
C GLY A 28 6.77 2.93 -9.10
N LEU A 29 6.04 2.18 -8.28
CA LEU A 29 6.49 0.93 -7.67
C LEU A 29 6.09 -0.24 -8.57
N TRP A 30 6.94 -0.58 -9.53
CA TRP A 30 6.67 -1.67 -10.49
C TRP A 30 7.05 -3.07 -9.98
N HIS A 31 7.70 -3.16 -8.81
CA HIS A 31 8.11 -4.42 -8.19
C HIS A 31 7.27 -4.74 -6.96
N MET A 32 6.11 -5.38 -7.15
CA MET A 32 5.15 -5.67 -6.08
C MET A 32 5.75 -6.50 -4.94
N SER A 33 6.61 -7.47 -5.26
CA SER A 33 7.27 -8.32 -4.25
C SER A 33 8.24 -7.52 -3.38
N GLN A 34 9.03 -6.62 -3.98
CA GLN A 34 9.95 -5.74 -3.25
C GLN A 34 9.16 -4.74 -2.42
N PHE A 35 8.12 -4.14 -3.00
CA PHE A 35 7.23 -3.23 -2.30
C PHE A 35 6.57 -3.88 -1.08
N ALA A 36 6.06 -5.10 -1.21
CA ALA A 36 5.46 -5.84 -0.10
C ALA A 36 6.48 -6.16 1.00
N ALA A 37 7.70 -6.56 0.63
CA ALA A 37 8.79 -6.83 1.56
C ALA A 37 9.20 -5.56 2.33
N ASP A 38 9.39 -4.44 1.62
CA ASP A 38 9.72 -3.15 2.21
C ASP A 38 8.59 -2.66 3.11
N PHE A 39 7.34 -2.72 2.64
CA PHE A 39 6.18 -2.28 3.41
C PHE A 39 6.04 -3.09 4.70
N ARG A 40 6.23 -4.41 4.65
CA ARG A 40 6.26 -5.25 5.85
C ARG A 40 7.44 -4.91 6.76
N TYR A 41 8.62 -4.63 6.21
CA TYR A 41 9.79 -4.23 6.98
C TYR A 41 9.54 -2.91 7.74
N PHE A 42 8.89 -1.93 7.11
CA PHE A 42 8.64 -0.62 7.72
C PHE A 42 7.39 -0.56 8.60
N PHE A 43 6.34 -1.33 8.32
CA PHE A 43 5.03 -1.24 9.00
C PHE A 43 4.59 -2.52 9.72
N GLY A 44 5.36 -3.60 9.62
CA GLY A 44 5.09 -4.88 10.30
C GLY A 44 3.96 -5.72 9.69
N ASN A 45 3.21 -5.20 8.72
CA ASN A 45 2.09 -5.87 8.06
C ASN A 45 2.20 -5.72 6.54
N LEU A 46 1.56 -6.57 5.75
CA LEU A 46 1.51 -6.40 4.30
C LEU A 46 0.52 -5.28 3.91
N PRO A 47 0.72 -4.62 2.76
CA PRO A 47 -0.26 -3.67 2.24
C PRO A 47 -1.65 -4.30 2.07
N SER A 48 -1.71 -5.60 1.74
CA SER A 48 -2.93 -6.40 1.61
C SER A 48 -3.65 -6.70 2.92
N GLU A 49 -2.92 -6.63 4.04
CA GLU A 49 -3.45 -6.87 5.38
C GLU A 49 -3.82 -5.56 6.08
N THR A 50 -3.57 -4.42 5.44
CA THR A 50 -3.91 -3.11 6.02
C THR A 50 -5.44 -3.00 6.08
N PRO A 51 -6.03 -2.91 7.28
CA PRO A 51 -7.47 -2.76 7.40
C PRO A 51 -7.87 -1.42 6.78
N HIS A 52 -8.74 -1.47 5.78
CA HIS A 52 -9.40 -0.28 5.25
C HIS A 52 -10.32 0.20 6.38
N SER A 53 -9.90 1.25 7.09
CA SER A 53 -10.75 1.84 8.11
C SER A 53 -11.93 2.48 7.39
N ALA A 54 -13.12 1.93 7.63
CA ALA A 54 -14.39 2.53 7.22
C ALA A 54 -14.58 3.92 7.84
#